data_AF-A0A1Q3E766-F1
#
_entry.id   AF-A0A1Q3E766-F1
#
_cell.length_a   1.000
_cell.length_b   1.000
_cell.length_c   1.000
_cell.angle_alpha   90.00
_cell.angle_beta   90.00
_cell.angle_gamma   90.00
#
_symmetry.space_group_name_H-M   'P 1'
#
loop_
_entity.id
_entity.type
_entity.pdbx_description
1 polymer ?
#
loop_
_entity_poly.entity_id
_entity_poly.type
_entity_poly.pdbx_seq_one_letter_code
_entity_poly.pdbx_strand_id
1 'polypeptide(L)'
;MRIFSLIEDVAVIVIHRHFSIKIHSSFLSLQRPQSQEDYSVAITASVPRTKAKRFLMQALRESQAAQAGSNFTTIVGGSDFDEEYLTNVTFGEQDFLLIVDTGSSDTWAPEIGFACFDLDNNPVPQSQCAFGTSGFDVNGSSTFVADPDTNFNIEYGDGEFLTGTVGFDTVTVGNMVVTNQEIGIVTNAAWEGDGFNTGLMGLASPNLTSVFQGTNPDDDEFPQTQIPYNPVFYSAVQQGVVSNPFFSVALDRGSFAAENSSDLDQNLGFIAFGGIAPVDVTDSAVTVPVQGYNAASFLPENGSSVTYFYYTVDVESMSFTGNKKVFGTTNNIILDTGTTLDYVPTQVADAFAAAFDPPAVKDEDEGVYVVVCSATVPEFTVNIGGVEFTVDPADNLLPLGVQDDEGNDLCASGTFDGGPAEEGNIFILGDTFLHNVVVTFNIETDEVTLTQRTPYTNGVIPFPFVVRKRVFTFLSQSPIVAKVAYGIKISFIFVGILFFDALQRMFRITAESDLAKTQQSVGDVRTETSFAARKFYAQRNVYLTGFTLFLSLVLTRTFAINLDLIHTQEEYAKLKKASPSSDSDAGKKAREYDALKAKFDSQSKEYNQLADKYNKVTGGKADKKKD
;
A
#
# COMPACT_ATOMS: atom_id res chain seq x y z
N MET A 1 -51.19 6.18 -14.29
CA MET A 1 -49.86 6.14 -14.92
C MET A 1 -48.96 5.35 -13.96
N ARG A 2 -48.98 4.02 -13.78
CA ARG A 2 -49.09 2.86 -14.68
C ARG A 2 -48.19 2.97 -15.91
N ILE A 3 -47.29 2.00 -16.04
CA ILE A 3 -46.13 1.86 -16.94
C ILE A 3 -44.82 2.36 -16.28
N PHE A 4 -44.27 1.58 -15.35
CA PHE A 4 -42.82 1.50 -15.05
C PHE A 4 -42.51 0.27 -14.14
N SER A 5 -43.20 -0.86 -14.32
CA SER A 5 -42.93 -2.10 -13.56
C SER A 5 -42.86 -3.35 -14.46
N LEU A 6 -42.22 -3.25 -15.62
CA LEU A 6 -42.20 -4.37 -16.60
C LEU A 6 -40.87 -4.51 -17.37
N ILE A 7 -39.76 -3.98 -16.84
CA ILE A 7 -38.44 -4.08 -17.51
C ILE A 7 -37.35 -4.74 -16.62
N GLU A 8 -37.70 -5.29 -15.45
CA GLU A 8 -36.71 -5.99 -14.59
C GLU A 8 -36.68 -7.54 -14.72
N ASP A 9 -37.54 -8.16 -15.53
CA ASP A 9 -37.71 -9.64 -15.52
C ASP A 9 -37.23 -10.42 -16.78
N VAL A 10 -36.26 -9.92 -17.58
CA VAL A 10 -35.83 -10.65 -18.82
C VAL A 10 -34.31 -10.83 -18.98
N ALA A 11 -33.52 -10.89 -17.91
CA ALA A 11 -32.09 -11.22 -18.04
C ALA A 11 -31.56 -12.20 -16.99
N VAL A 12 -32.31 -13.26 -16.71
CA VAL A 12 -31.78 -14.47 -16.07
C VAL A 12 -32.37 -15.67 -16.81
N ILE A 13 -31.53 -16.69 -17.07
CA ILE A 13 -31.81 -17.98 -17.73
C ILE A 13 -31.55 -17.97 -19.25
N VAL A 14 -30.35 -18.43 -19.67
CA VAL A 14 -30.07 -19.70 -20.38
C VAL A 14 -28.56 -19.75 -20.67
N ILE A 15 -27.77 -20.45 -19.84
CA ILE A 15 -26.46 -20.99 -20.26
C ILE A 15 -26.38 -22.43 -19.80
N HIS A 16 -26.70 -23.35 -20.71
CA HIS A 16 -26.32 -24.75 -20.59
C HIS A 16 -26.23 -25.39 -21.98
N ARG A 17 -25.00 -25.57 -22.48
CA ARG A 17 -24.39 -26.87 -22.83
C ARG A 17 -23.36 -26.79 -23.97
N HIS A 18 -22.25 -27.49 -23.70
CA HIS A 18 -21.37 -28.22 -24.63
C HIS A 18 -20.60 -27.46 -25.71
N PHE A 19 -19.31 -27.22 -25.44
CA PHE A 19 -18.28 -27.39 -26.47
C PHE A 19 -17.10 -28.20 -25.91
N SER A 20 -16.94 -29.40 -26.48
CA SER A 20 -15.80 -30.29 -26.28
C SER A 20 -14.88 -30.08 -27.48
N ILE A 21 -13.66 -29.59 -27.28
CA ILE A 21 -12.66 -29.46 -28.35
C ILE A 21 -11.64 -30.59 -28.21
N LYS A 22 -11.67 -31.51 -29.18
CA LYS A 22 -10.62 -32.51 -29.46
C LYS A 22 -9.48 -31.80 -30.18
N ILE A 23 -8.26 -31.87 -29.64
CA ILE A 23 -7.04 -31.50 -30.36
C ILE A 23 -6.43 -32.79 -30.92
N HIS A 24 -6.23 -32.81 -32.24
CA HIS A 24 -5.59 -33.88 -33.00
C HIS A 24 -4.07 -33.75 -32.92
N SER A 25 -3.42 -34.89 -32.72
CA SER A 25 -1.98 -35.11 -32.87
C SER A 25 -1.54 -34.96 -34.33
N SER A 26 -0.36 -34.38 -34.59
CA SER A 26 0.68 -34.96 -35.47
C SER A 26 1.95 -34.08 -35.55
N PHE A 27 3.08 -34.74 -35.27
CA PHE A 27 4.41 -34.61 -35.89
C PHE A 27 5.15 -33.25 -35.93
N LEU A 28 6.28 -33.19 -35.23
CA LEU A 28 7.60 -33.14 -35.87
C LEU A 28 8.71 -33.53 -34.86
N SER A 29 9.47 -34.56 -35.25
CA SER A 29 10.72 -34.98 -34.64
C SER A 29 11.80 -33.91 -34.78
N LEU A 30 12.76 -33.83 -33.85
CA LEU A 30 14.20 -33.73 -34.14
C LEU A 30 15.03 -33.90 -32.84
N GLN A 31 15.75 -35.03 -32.81
CA GLN A 31 17.06 -35.32 -32.20
C GLN A 31 17.44 -34.87 -30.77
N ARG A 32 17.70 -35.90 -29.93
CA ARG A 32 18.60 -35.95 -28.76
C ARG A 32 20.08 -35.95 -29.21
N PRO A 33 21.06 -35.60 -28.34
CA PRO A 33 21.70 -36.65 -27.53
C PRO A 33 22.19 -36.28 -26.11
N GLN A 34 22.12 -37.31 -25.24
CA GLN A 34 23.02 -37.71 -24.12
C GLN A 34 23.14 -36.79 -22.88
N SER A 35 23.20 -37.25 -21.62
CA SER A 35 23.27 -38.59 -20.99
C SER A 35 22.79 -38.45 -19.54
N GLN A 36 21.90 -39.32 -19.05
CA GLN A 36 21.51 -39.36 -17.63
C GLN A 36 21.66 -40.81 -17.17
N GLU A 37 22.52 -41.02 -16.17
CA GLU A 37 22.78 -42.33 -15.56
C GLU A 37 21.53 -42.80 -14.81
N ASP A 38 21.12 -44.04 -15.10
CA ASP A 38 20.08 -44.77 -14.39
C ASP A 38 20.62 -45.24 -13.02
N TYR A 39 20.27 -44.54 -11.94
CA TYR A 39 20.35 -45.13 -10.60
C TYR A 39 19.05 -45.87 -10.30
N SER A 40 19.06 -47.19 -10.47
CA SER A 40 18.01 -48.07 -9.95
C SER A 40 18.37 -48.55 -8.55
N VAL A 41 17.63 -48.09 -7.54
CA VAL A 41 17.68 -48.67 -6.19
C VAL A 41 16.53 -49.68 -6.07
N ALA A 42 16.87 -50.95 -5.86
CA ALA A 42 15.89 -52.00 -5.59
C ALA A 42 15.32 -51.83 -4.17
N ILE A 43 14.14 -51.23 -4.04
CA ILE A 43 13.41 -51.15 -2.77
C ILE A 43 12.78 -52.52 -2.48
N THR A 44 13.51 -53.36 -1.74
CA THR A 44 12.98 -54.59 -1.14
C THR A 44 12.51 -54.30 0.29
N ALA A 45 11.42 -53.54 0.42
CA ALA A 45 10.60 -53.52 1.65
C ALA A 45 9.22 -52.95 1.33
N SER A 46 8.17 -53.69 1.68
CA SER A 46 6.78 -53.27 1.54
C SER A 46 6.44 -52.17 2.54
N VAL A 47 6.59 -50.91 2.15
CA VAL A 47 6.12 -49.75 2.93
C VAL A 47 4.65 -49.44 2.55
N PRO A 48 3.77 -49.10 3.52
CA PRO A 48 2.35 -48.85 3.23
C PRO A 48 2.17 -47.71 2.22
N ARG A 49 1.50 -48.00 1.09
CA ARG A 49 1.29 -47.13 -0.08
C ARG A 49 0.63 -45.77 0.20
N THR A 50 0.12 -45.52 1.40
CA THR A 50 -0.61 -44.29 1.75
C THR A 50 0.26 -43.18 2.31
N LYS A 51 1.30 -43.48 3.11
CA LYS A 51 2.21 -42.43 3.65
C LYS A 51 3.20 -41.92 2.60
N ALA A 52 3.81 -42.83 1.83
CA ALA A 52 4.74 -42.46 0.76
C ALA A 52 4.06 -41.66 -0.35
N LYS A 53 2.78 -41.94 -0.67
CA LYS A 53 2.02 -41.18 -1.66
C LYS A 53 1.63 -39.78 -1.16
N ARG A 54 1.42 -39.62 0.14
CA ARG A 54 1.11 -38.31 0.76
C ARG A 54 2.37 -37.44 0.83
N PHE A 55 3.50 -38.03 1.25
CA PHE A 55 4.81 -37.37 1.25
C PHE A 55 5.29 -37.03 -0.17
N LEU A 56 5.12 -37.94 -1.14
CA LEU A 56 5.49 -37.69 -2.55
C LEU A 56 4.56 -36.65 -3.20
N MET A 57 3.26 -36.62 -2.87
CA MET A 57 2.35 -35.58 -3.37
C MET A 57 2.57 -34.23 -2.69
N GLN A 58 3.06 -34.22 -1.45
CA GLN A 58 3.48 -33.01 -0.74
C GLN A 58 4.79 -32.48 -1.34
N ALA A 59 5.81 -33.33 -1.50
CA ALA A 59 7.05 -32.99 -2.19
C ALA A 59 6.84 -32.61 -3.67
N LEU A 60 5.86 -33.20 -4.37
CA LEU A 60 5.49 -32.81 -5.74
C LEU A 60 4.70 -31.49 -5.79
N ARG A 61 3.96 -31.14 -4.73
CA ARG A 61 3.28 -29.84 -4.60
C ARG A 61 4.27 -28.75 -4.22
N GLU A 62 5.19 -29.04 -3.31
CA GLU A 62 6.34 -28.19 -2.97
C GLU A 62 7.24 -28.00 -4.19
N SER A 63 7.50 -29.05 -4.99
CA SER A 63 8.29 -28.93 -6.23
C SER A 63 7.53 -28.24 -7.37
N GLN A 64 6.20 -28.29 -7.40
CA GLN A 64 5.37 -27.55 -8.38
C GLN A 64 5.19 -26.09 -7.97
N ALA A 65 5.14 -25.79 -6.67
CA ALA A 65 5.20 -24.43 -6.12
C ALA A 65 6.59 -23.80 -6.33
N ALA A 66 7.67 -24.59 -6.24
CA ALA A 66 9.03 -24.14 -6.58
C ALA A 66 9.28 -23.97 -8.10
N GLN A 67 8.34 -24.36 -8.97
CA GLN A 67 8.45 -24.26 -10.44
C GLN A 67 7.62 -23.12 -11.04
N ALA A 68 6.77 -22.45 -10.25
CA ALA A 68 6.16 -21.17 -10.58
C ALA A 68 6.68 -20.17 -9.54
N GLY A 69 7.50 -19.20 -9.95
CA GLY A 69 8.17 -18.29 -9.00
C GLY A 69 7.25 -17.84 -7.86
N SER A 70 7.56 -18.29 -6.64
CA SER A 70 6.82 -17.99 -5.41
C SER A 70 7.13 -16.55 -4.98
N ASN A 71 6.34 -15.63 -5.52
CA ASN A 71 6.32 -14.23 -5.11
C ASN A 71 5.09 -14.01 -4.24
N PHE A 72 5.27 -13.29 -3.14
CA PHE A 72 4.20 -12.98 -2.18
C PHE A 72 4.02 -11.48 -2.13
N THR A 73 2.77 -11.01 -2.09
CA THR A 73 2.47 -9.58 -2.02
C THR A 73 1.36 -9.39 -0.99
N THR A 74 1.53 -8.39 -0.14
CA THR A 74 0.51 -7.97 0.83
C THR A 74 0.37 -6.45 0.79
N ILE A 75 -0.77 -5.99 1.30
CA ILE A 75 -1.07 -4.58 1.45
C ILE A 75 -0.26 -4.04 2.63
N VAL A 76 0.23 -2.82 2.46
CA VAL A 76 0.80 -1.98 3.50
C VAL A 76 -0.02 -0.70 3.54
N GLY A 77 -0.55 -0.34 4.71
CA GLY A 77 -1.40 0.83 4.88
C GLY A 77 -0.81 1.79 5.89
N GLY A 78 -0.94 3.09 5.64
CA GLY A 78 -0.53 4.12 6.59
C GLY A 78 -1.44 4.12 7.83
N SER A 79 -0.85 4.29 9.00
CA SER A 79 -1.54 4.60 10.25
C SER A 79 -1.24 6.03 10.70
N ASP A 80 -2.07 6.54 11.61
CA ASP A 80 -2.03 7.92 12.15
C ASP A 80 -1.50 9.00 11.20
N PHE A 81 -2.26 9.32 10.14
CA PHE A 81 -1.85 10.31 9.12
C PHE A 81 -0.61 9.95 8.28
N ASP A 82 -0.38 8.66 8.07
CA ASP A 82 0.78 8.11 7.36
C ASP A 82 2.09 8.35 8.15
N GLU A 83 2.01 8.36 9.49
CA GLU A 83 3.18 8.40 10.38
C GLU A 83 3.94 7.07 10.39
N GLU A 84 3.22 5.95 10.25
CA GLU A 84 3.80 4.62 10.13
C GLU A 84 3.07 3.78 9.09
N TYR A 85 3.71 2.72 8.62
CA TYR A 85 3.14 1.81 7.61
C TYR A 85 3.01 0.38 8.12
N LEU A 86 1.76 -0.09 8.20
CA LEU A 86 1.41 -1.34 8.85
C LEU A 86 1.06 -2.43 7.84
N THR A 87 1.42 -3.68 8.17
CA THR A 87 0.93 -4.86 7.46
C THR A 87 0.50 -5.96 8.43
N ASN A 88 -0.42 -6.82 7.99
CA ASN A 88 -0.87 -7.94 8.80
C ASN A 88 0.17 -9.07 8.79
N VAL A 89 0.64 -9.43 9.98
CA VAL A 89 1.61 -10.49 10.23
C VAL A 89 1.03 -11.46 11.25
N THR A 90 1.12 -12.76 10.98
CA THR A 90 0.64 -13.80 11.90
C THR A 90 1.82 -14.49 12.58
N PHE A 91 1.84 -14.53 13.91
CA PHE A 91 2.73 -15.38 14.71
C PHE A 91 1.95 -16.60 15.20
N GLY A 92 2.34 -17.79 14.74
CA GLY A 92 1.58 -19.02 14.95
C GLY A 92 0.16 -18.90 14.41
N GLU A 93 -0.81 -18.78 15.32
CA GLU A 93 -2.24 -18.61 15.03
C GLU A 93 -2.79 -17.22 15.43
N GLN A 94 -1.93 -16.25 15.72
CA GLN A 94 -2.30 -14.93 16.23
C GLN A 94 -1.90 -13.83 15.23
N ASP A 95 -2.87 -12.99 14.86
CA ASP A 95 -2.69 -11.91 13.88
C ASP A 95 -2.35 -10.58 14.56
N PHE A 96 -1.39 -9.85 13.99
CA PHE A 96 -0.93 -8.55 14.45
C PHE A 96 -0.78 -7.58 13.27
N LEU A 97 -1.02 -6.29 13.52
CA LEU A 97 -0.59 -5.23 12.63
C LEU A 97 0.79 -4.77 13.08
N LEU A 98 1.80 -5.01 12.24
CA LEU A 98 3.19 -4.65 12.53
C LEU A 98 3.66 -3.57 11.57
N ILE A 99 4.50 -2.67 12.09
CA ILE A 99 5.23 -1.68 11.30
C ILE A 99 6.17 -2.40 10.35
N VAL A 100 6.17 -1.98 9.08
CA VAL A 100 7.13 -2.43 8.08
C VAL A 100 8.35 -1.52 8.18
N ASP A 101 9.46 -2.05 8.67
CA ASP A 101 10.62 -1.23 9.00
C ASP A 101 11.90 -1.75 8.32
N THR A 102 12.46 -0.95 7.42
CA THR A 102 13.74 -1.22 6.74
C THR A 102 14.94 -0.55 7.44
N GLY A 103 14.70 0.22 8.50
CA GLY A 103 15.66 0.82 9.41
C GLY A 103 16.04 -0.08 10.58
N SER A 104 15.26 -1.12 10.91
CA SER A 104 15.66 -2.14 11.90
C SER A 104 15.52 -3.59 11.39
N SER A 105 15.98 -4.56 12.20
CA SER A 105 16.10 -5.97 11.79
C SER A 105 15.29 -6.95 12.62
N ASP A 106 14.74 -6.52 13.75
CA ASP A 106 14.05 -7.40 14.68
C ASP A 106 12.56 -7.46 14.37
N THR A 107 11.99 -8.66 14.44
CA THR A 107 10.54 -8.86 14.39
C THR A 107 10.04 -9.21 15.77
N TRP A 108 9.16 -8.38 16.34
CA TRP A 108 8.72 -8.53 17.73
C TRP A 108 7.28 -8.11 17.95
N ALA A 109 6.68 -8.62 19.03
CA ALA A 109 5.39 -8.19 19.57
C ALA A 109 5.43 -8.22 21.11
N PRO A 110 4.61 -7.41 21.80
CA PRO A 110 4.52 -7.45 23.26
C PRO A 110 3.83 -8.73 23.75
N GLU A 111 4.28 -9.29 24.86
CA GLU A 111 3.59 -10.40 25.54
C GLU A 111 2.31 -9.90 26.23
N ILE A 112 1.31 -10.77 26.35
CA ILE A 112 0.16 -10.48 27.21
C ILE A 112 0.63 -10.16 28.64
N GLY A 113 0.31 -8.94 29.08
CA GLY A 113 0.62 -8.47 30.43
C GLY A 113 2.01 -7.85 30.58
N PHE A 114 2.62 -7.42 29.47
CA PHE A 114 3.85 -6.62 29.48
C PHE A 114 3.74 -5.39 30.41
N ALA A 115 4.87 -4.97 30.97
CA ALA A 115 5.01 -3.74 31.74
C ALA A 115 5.29 -2.55 30.81
N CYS A 116 4.62 -1.42 31.07
CA CYS A 116 4.80 -0.21 30.29
C CYS A 116 5.55 0.85 31.08
N PHE A 117 6.39 1.61 30.40
CA PHE A 117 7.23 2.69 30.92
C PHE A 117 7.06 3.93 30.05
N ASP A 118 7.30 5.12 30.60
CA ASP A 118 7.56 6.31 29.78
C ASP A 118 9.02 6.33 29.31
N LEU A 119 9.37 7.26 28.41
CA LEU A 119 10.74 7.40 27.87
C LEU A 119 11.78 7.75 28.95
N ASP A 120 11.36 8.27 30.10
CA ASP A 120 12.20 8.51 31.28
C ASP A 120 12.38 7.26 32.17
N ASN A 121 11.92 6.09 31.70
CA ASN A 121 11.97 4.79 32.38
C ASN A 121 11.17 4.76 33.71
N ASN A 122 10.08 5.51 33.81
CA ASN A 122 9.15 5.42 34.93
C ASN A 122 8.00 4.45 34.59
N PRO A 123 7.60 3.54 35.50
CA PRO A 123 6.49 2.64 35.25
C PRO A 123 5.16 3.40 35.08
N VAL A 124 4.43 3.11 34.02
CA VAL A 124 3.13 3.67 33.70
C VAL A 124 2.10 2.58 33.42
N PRO A 125 0.78 2.89 33.41
CA PRO A 125 -0.23 1.90 33.04
C PRO A 125 -0.01 1.37 31.62
N GLN A 126 -0.23 0.06 31.41
CA GLN A 126 -0.06 -0.62 30.11
C GLN A 126 -0.76 0.09 28.93
N SER A 127 -1.88 0.76 29.19
CA SER A 127 -2.62 1.52 28.17
C SER A 127 -1.89 2.75 27.63
N GLN A 128 -0.86 3.26 28.32
CA GLN A 128 -0.07 4.40 27.84
C GLN A 128 0.87 4.00 26.70
N CYS A 129 1.31 2.74 26.66
CA CYS A 129 2.04 2.23 25.50
C CYS A 129 1.14 2.10 24.26
N ALA A 130 -0.19 2.19 24.40
CA ALA A 130 -1.10 2.32 23.27
C ALA A 130 -0.93 1.29 22.12
N PHE A 131 -0.53 0.05 22.41
CA PHE A 131 -0.58 -1.02 21.41
C PHE A 131 -2.04 -1.34 21.02
N GLY A 132 -2.24 -1.70 19.74
CA GLY A 132 -3.53 -2.05 19.15
C GLY A 132 -4.15 -3.36 19.63
N THR A 133 -3.37 -4.23 20.31
CA THR A 133 -3.91 -5.44 20.96
C THR A 133 -3.34 -5.65 22.36
N SER A 134 -3.84 -6.69 23.06
CA SER A 134 -3.33 -7.08 24.37
C SER A 134 -1.93 -7.71 24.35
N GLY A 135 -1.38 -8.01 23.18
CA GLY A 135 -0.11 -8.72 23.00
C GLY A 135 -0.27 -10.21 22.65
N PHE A 136 0.87 -10.85 22.40
CA PHE A 136 1.05 -12.25 22.03
C PHE A 136 0.88 -13.20 23.23
N ASP A 137 0.00 -14.19 23.08
CA ASP A 137 -0.14 -15.32 24.01
C ASP A 137 0.82 -16.44 23.59
N VAL A 138 1.94 -16.60 24.31
CA VAL A 138 2.91 -17.69 24.05
C VAL A 138 2.29 -19.09 24.14
N ASN A 139 1.20 -19.27 24.91
CA ASN A 139 0.48 -20.54 25.02
C ASN A 139 -0.61 -20.70 23.95
N GLY A 140 -0.96 -19.60 23.28
CA GLY A 140 -1.93 -19.55 22.19
C GLY A 140 -1.36 -20.03 20.86
N SER A 141 -0.03 -20.01 20.70
CA SER A 141 0.67 -20.52 19.52
C SER A 141 1.03 -22.00 19.67
N SER A 142 0.67 -22.83 18.69
CA SER A 142 1.04 -24.25 18.69
C SER A 142 2.45 -24.54 18.18
N THR A 143 3.09 -23.55 17.56
CA THR A 143 4.44 -23.65 16.99
C THR A 143 5.50 -22.89 17.77
N PHE A 144 5.10 -22.12 18.78
CA PHE A 144 6.01 -21.34 19.60
C PHE A 144 6.93 -22.23 20.46
N VAL A 145 8.22 -21.88 20.47
CA VAL A 145 9.27 -22.51 21.29
C VAL A 145 10.14 -21.41 21.88
N ALA A 146 10.08 -21.22 23.20
CA ALA A 146 10.92 -20.24 23.89
C ALA A 146 12.42 -20.60 23.82
N ASP A 147 13.26 -19.57 23.72
CA ASP A 147 14.70 -19.67 23.97
C ASP A 147 15.01 -19.16 25.39
N PRO A 148 15.38 -20.03 26.33
CA PRO A 148 15.61 -19.63 27.72
C PRO A 148 17.01 -19.01 27.95
N ASP A 149 17.91 -19.08 26.97
CA ASP A 149 19.33 -18.73 27.14
C ASP A 149 19.68 -17.37 26.53
N THR A 150 18.70 -16.68 25.93
CA THR A 150 18.84 -15.39 25.24
C THR A 150 17.77 -14.38 25.68
N ASN A 151 18.04 -13.10 25.44
CA ASN A 151 17.10 -12.02 25.72
C ASN A 151 17.04 -11.02 24.56
N PHE A 152 15.93 -10.29 24.51
CA PHE A 152 15.67 -9.24 23.52
C PHE A 152 15.82 -7.87 24.19
N ASN A 153 16.57 -6.96 23.57
CA ASN A 153 16.87 -5.64 24.13
C ASN A 153 17.17 -4.63 23.01
N ILE A 154 16.19 -3.79 22.67
CA ILE A 154 16.28 -2.82 21.56
C ILE A 154 16.01 -1.40 22.05
N GLU A 155 16.69 -0.43 21.44
CA GLU A 155 16.47 1.01 21.61
C GLU A 155 16.40 1.66 20.22
N TYR A 156 15.40 2.50 20.01
CA TYR A 156 15.18 3.25 18.76
C TYR A 156 15.72 4.68 18.86
N GLY A 157 15.85 5.35 17.71
CA GLY A 157 16.50 6.66 17.62
C GLY A 157 15.75 7.81 18.31
N ASP A 158 14.46 7.62 18.57
CA ASP A 158 13.56 8.51 19.31
C ASP A 158 13.59 8.29 20.84
N GLY A 159 14.33 7.28 21.31
CA GLY A 159 14.49 6.94 22.72
C GLY A 159 13.50 5.89 23.24
N GLU A 160 12.63 5.36 22.38
CA GLU A 160 11.82 4.19 22.73
C GLU A 160 12.72 2.98 23.00
N PHE A 161 12.34 2.16 23.98
CA PHE A 161 13.12 0.97 24.33
C PHE A 161 12.22 -0.20 24.71
N LEU A 162 12.65 -1.39 24.32
CA LEU A 162 11.90 -2.62 24.56
C LEU A 162 12.83 -3.74 25.01
N THR A 163 12.46 -4.42 26.10
CA THR A 163 13.19 -5.59 26.59
C THR A 163 12.26 -6.77 26.81
N GLY A 164 12.79 -7.98 26.63
CA GLY A 164 11.97 -9.16 26.65
C GLY A 164 12.72 -10.47 26.54
N THR A 165 11.92 -11.51 26.29
CA THR A 165 12.41 -12.85 26.02
C THR A 165 12.46 -13.09 24.51
N VAL A 166 13.10 -14.18 24.10
CA VAL A 166 13.20 -14.59 22.70
C VAL A 166 12.52 -15.94 22.54
N GLY A 167 11.99 -16.19 21.36
CA GLY A 167 11.56 -17.53 20.98
C GLY A 167 11.46 -17.71 19.49
N PHE A 168 11.13 -18.93 19.08
CA PHE A 168 10.94 -19.31 17.70
C PHE A 168 9.48 -19.59 17.45
N ASP A 169 8.92 -19.04 16.38
CA ASP A 169 7.57 -19.36 15.94
C ASP A 169 7.46 -19.48 14.41
N THR A 170 6.29 -19.81 13.91
CA THR A 170 5.94 -19.68 12.50
C THR A 170 5.44 -18.26 12.25
N VAL A 171 6.11 -17.50 11.38
CA VAL A 171 5.70 -16.16 10.97
C VAL A 171 5.10 -16.22 9.57
N THR A 172 3.91 -15.64 9.39
CA THR A 172 3.23 -15.56 8.09
C THR A 172 2.94 -14.12 7.69
N VAL A 173 3.38 -13.71 6.49
CA VAL A 173 3.14 -12.37 5.91
C VAL A 173 2.76 -12.50 4.45
N GLY A 174 1.60 -12.00 4.02
CA GLY A 174 1.21 -12.07 2.60
C GLY A 174 1.13 -13.50 2.03
N ASN A 175 0.83 -14.49 2.87
CA ASN A 175 0.93 -15.94 2.60
C ASN A 175 2.36 -16.51 2.45
N MET A 176 3.40 -15.70 2.62
CA MET A 176 4.76 -16.18 2.83
C MET A 176 4.84 -16.77 4.23
N VAL A 177 5.18 -18.05 4.35
CA VAL A 177 5.27 -18.75 5.64
C VAL A 177 6.72 -19.07 5.93
N VAL A 178 7.26 -18.52 7.01
CA VAL A 178 8.62 -18.76 7.50
C VAL A 178 8.50 -19.52 8.82
N THR A 179 9.02 -20.74 8.85
CA THR A 179 8.95 -21.57 10.07
C THR A 179 10.20 -21.40 10.92
N ASN A 180 10.07 -21.54 12.25
CA ASN A 180 11.19 -21.42 13.19
C ASN A 180 11.92 -20.07 13.03
N GLN A 181 11.14 -19.01 12.82
CA GLN A 181 11.62 -17.65 12.81
C GLN A 181 11.81 -17.20 14.26
N GLU A 182 13.00 -16.69 14.56
CA GLU A 182 13.31 -16.07 15.84
C GLU A 182 12.58 -14.72 15.94
N ILE A 183 11.88 -14.50 17.05
CA ILE A 183 11.08 -13.30 17.32
C ILE A 183 11.34 -12.80 18.74
N GLY A 184 11.31 -11.47 18.89
CA GLY A 184 11.32 -10.80 20.19
C GLY A 184 9.93 -10.84 20.84
N ILE A 185 9.89 -11.10 22.14
CA ILE A 185 8.66 -11.15 22.95
C ILE A 185 8.81 -10.13 24.06
N VAL A 186 8.25 -8.96 23.83
CA VAL A 186 8.50 -7.80 24.69
C VAL A 186 7.76 -7.94 26.01
N THR A 187 8.50 -7.85 27.11
CA THR A 187 7.97 -7.91 28.48
C THR A 187 7.98 -6.56 29.18
N ASN A 188 8.85 -5.64 28.75
CA ASN A 188 8.89 -4.24 29.17
C ASN A 188 9.00 -3.35 27.93
N ALA A 189 8.14 -2.35 27.82
CA ALA A 189 8.14 -1.40 26.71
C ALA A 189 8.04 0.03 27.22
N ALA A 190 8.90 0.91 26.72
CA ALA A 190 8.61 2.33 26.58
C ALA A 190 8.34 2.58 25.10
N TRP A 191 7.07 2.78 24.77
CA TRP A 191 6.55 2.82 23.40
C TRP A 191 5.43 3.86 23.34
N GLU A 192 5.46 4.77 22.38
CA GLU A 192 4.48 5.82 22.13
C GLU A 192 3.52 5.40 21.00
N GLY A 193 2.80 4.29 21.20
CA GLY A 193 1.96 3.71 20.15
C GLY A 193 0.77 4.57 19.70
N ASP A 194 0.34 4.33 18.46
CA ASP A 194 -0.78 5.02 17.80
C ASP A 194 -2.18 4.45 18.14
N GLY A 195 -2.24 3.37 18.93
CA GLY A 195 -3.48 2.65 19.22
C GLY A 195 -3.87 1.59 18.19
N PHE A 196 -3.10 1.41 17.12
CA PHE A 196 -3.35 0.50 16.00
C PHE A 196 -2.23 -0.53 15.82
N ASN A 197 -0.96 -0.12 15.84
CA ASN A 197 0.19 -1.01 15.69
C ASN A 197 0.39 -1.91 16.93
N THR A 198 0.99 -3.08 16.78
CA THR A 198 1.25 -4.04 17.88
C THR A 198 2.69 -4.55 17.88
N GLY A 199 3.58 -3.78 17.28
CA GLY A 199 4.99 -4.13 17.14
C GLY A 199 5.48 -3.92 15.73
N LEU A 200 6.59 -4.58 15.41
CA LEU A 200 7.39 -4.22 14.26
C LEU A 200 7.95 -5.46 13.56
N MET A 201 8.08 -5.39 12.24
CA MET A 201 8.74 -6.37 11.40
C MET A 201 9.97 -5.72 10.75
N GLY A 202 11.13 -5.92 11.38
CA GLY A 202 12.41 -5.46 10.86
C GLY A 202 12.85 -6.26 9.63
N LEU A 203 13.37 -5.53 8.64
CA LEU A 203 13.76 -6.05 7.33
C LEU A 203 15.22 -5.75 6.96
N ALA A 204 15.96 -5.03 7.80
CA ALA A 204 17.36 -4.72 7.58
C ALA A 204 18.29 -5.93 7.80
N SER A 205 19.61 -5.68 7.92
CA SER A 205 20.62 -6.73 7.97
C SER A 205 20.62 -7.54 9.29
N PRO A 206 20.92 -8.85 9.26
CA PRO A 206 21.14 -9.68 10.45
C PRO A 206 22.08 -9.05 11.50
N ASN A 207 23.07 -8.26 11.06
CA ASN A 207 24.05 -7.66 11.97
C ASN A 207 23.46 -6.58 12.88
N LEU A 208 22.24 -6.10 12.61
CA LEU A 208 21.54 -5.07 13.38
C LEU A 208 20.51 -5.68 14.37
N THR A 209 20.39 -7.01 14.44
CA THR A 209 19.42 -7.66 15.33
C THR A 209 19.77 -7.52 16.82
N SER A 210 18.76 -7.44 17.68
CA SER A 210 18.89 -7.00 19.07
C SER A 210 18.66 -8.15 20.07
N VAL A 211 19.23 -9.31 19.75
CA VAL A 211 19.23 -10.50 20.61
C VAL A 211 20.61 -10.70 21.23
N PHE A 212 20.62 -10.95 22.54
CA PHE A 212 21.84 -11.02 23.33
C PHE A 212 21.92 -12.30 24.16
N GLN A 213 23.16 -12.72 24.45
CA GLN A 213 23.42 -13.87 25.28
C GLN A 213 23.03 -13.62 26.74
N GLY A 214 22.31 -14.57 27.35
CA GLY A 214 21.88 -14.47 28.74
C GLY A 214 20.46 -13.92 28.88
N THR A 215 20.05 -13.65 30.11
CA THR A 215 18.65 -13.31 30.45
C THR A 215 18.50 -11.93 31.09
N ASN A 216 19.58 -11.16 31.16
CA ASN A 216 19.62 -9.88 31.85
C ASN A 216 20.03 -8.78 30.86
N PRO A 217 19.09 -7.92 30.43
CA PRO A 217 19.37 -6.82 29.51
C PRO A 217 20.48 -5.86 29.99
N ASP A 218 20.67 -5.73 31.31
CA ASP A 218 21.73 -4.88 31.89
C ASP A 218 23.16 -5.39 31.61
N ASP A 219 23.31 -6.66 31.22
CA ASP A 219 24.61 -7.28 30.89
C ASP A 219 24.90 -7.22 29.37
N ASP A 220 24.00 -6.64 28.57
CA ASP A 220 24.13 -6.61 27.11
C ASP A 220 25.13 -5.54 26.64
N GLU A 221 26.05 -5.95 25.75
CA GLU A 221 27.04 -5.08 25.13
C GLU A 221 27.08 -5.38 23.63
N PHE A 222 26.69 -4.42 22.80
CA PHE A 222 26.87 -4.51 21.36
C PHE A 222 28.32 -4.11 20.97
N PRO A 223 29.03 -4.90 20.13
CA PRO A 223 28.63 -6.17 19.51
C PRO A 223 29.13 -7.43 20.26
N GLN A 224 29.58 -7.32 21.51
CA GLN A 224 30.28 -8.39 22.25
C GLN A 224 29.38 -9.55 22.67
N THR A 225 28.19 -9.25 23.19
CA THR A 225 27.22 -10.27 23.67
C THR A 225 26.04 -10.47 22.72
N GLN A 226 25.98 -9.68 21.63
CA GLN A 226 25.00 -9.83 20.56
C GLN A 226 25.14 -11.18 19.87
N ILE A 227 24.01 -11.82 19.57
CA ILE A 227 23.91 -13.03 18.76
C ILE A 227 23.10 -12.70 17.51
N PRO A 228 23.75 -12.38 16.39
CA PRO A 228 23.05 -12.08 15.15
C PRO A 228 22.20 -13.27 14.66
N TYR A 229 20.97 -13.00 14.26
CA TYR A 229 20.07 -13.97 13.65
C TYR A 229 19.49 -13.45 12.33
N ASN A 230 18.82 -14.31 11.57
CA ASN A 230 18.21 -13.93 10.29
C ASN A 230 16.82 -13.30 10.50
N PRO A 231 16.60 -12.05 10.04
CA PRO A 231 15.26 -11.46 9.97
C PRO A 231 14.34 -12.26 9.05
N VAL A 232 13.02 -12.00 9.11
CA VAL A 232 11.97 -12.77 8.43
C VAL A 232 12.29 -13.03 6.96
N PHE A 233 12.72 -12.00 6.22
CA PHE A 233 13.00 -12.15 4.80
C PHE A 233 14.30 -12.94 4.52
N TYR A 234 15.35 -12.76 5.33
CA TYR A 234 16.57 -13.56 5.25
C TYR A 234 16.28 -15.05 5.50
N SER A 235 15.46 -15.35 6.50
CA SER A 235 14.98 -16.70 6.78
C SER A 235 14.15 -17.26 5.62
N ALA A 236 13.27 -16.45 5.01
CA ALA A 236 12.49 -16.87 3.85
C ALA A 236 13.37 -17.26 2.64
N VAL A 237 14.42 -16.48 2.37
CA VAL A 237 15.42 -16.77 1.32
C VAL A 237 16.20 -18.04 1.67
N GLN A 238 16.70 -18.15 2.91
CA GLN A 238 17.46 -19.32 3.38
C GLN A 238 16.64 -20.62 3.31
N GLN A 239 15.34 -20.55 3.61
CA GLN A 239 14.41 -21.67 3.56
C GLN A 239 13.92 -21.98 2.14
N GLY A 240 14.27 -21.15 1.14
CA GLY A 240 13.80 -21.29 -0.25
C GLY A 240 12.30 -21.06 -0.43
N VAL A 241 11.69 -20.28 0.47
CA VAL A 241 10.25 -19.94 0.42
C VAL A 241 9.97 -18.99 -0.74
N VAL A 242 10.85 -18.00 -0.93
CA VAL A 242 10.79 -17.02 -2.02
C VAL A 242 11.70 -17.44 -3.17
N SER A 243 11.31 -17.09 -4.39
CA SER A 243 12.08 -17.44 -5.59
C SER A 243 13.23 -16.48 -5.90
N ASN A 244 13.17 -15.25 -5.41
CA ASN A 244 14.21 -14.26 -5.61
C ASN A 244 14.63 -13.64 -4.27
N PRO A 245 15.92 -13.33 -4.07
CA PRO A 245 16.46 -12.79 -2.83
C PRO A 245 16.30 -11.26 -2.74
N PHE A 246 15.17 -10.75 -3.21
CA PHE A 246 14.82 -9.34 -3.05
C PHE A 246 13.36 -9.18 -2.64
N PHE A 247 13.09 -8.11 -1.91
CA PHE A 247 11.73 -7.63 -1.67
C PHE A 247 11.60 -6.20 -2.20
N SER A 248 10.38 -5.74 -2.40
CA SER A 248 10.13 -4.35 -2.79
C SER A 248 9.00 -3.75 -1.99
N VAL A 249 9.08 -2.45 -1.78
CA VAL A 249 8.10 -1.65 -1.05
C VAL A 249 7.64 -0.49 -1.93
N ALA A 250 6.33 -0.25 -1.91
CA ALA A 250 5.69 0.92 -2.47
C ALA A 250 4.67 1.43 -1.45
N LEU A 251 4.86 2.64 -0.94
CA LEU A 251 4.02 3.24 0.09
C LEU A 251 3.00 4.20 -0.55
N ASP A 252 1.73 4.11 -0.16
CA ASP A 252 0.67 5.00 -0.64
C ASP A 252 0.14 5.91 0.46
N ARG A 253 -0.11 7.18 0.11
CA ARG A 253 -0.86 8.11 0.96
C ARG A 253 -2.24 7.56 1.30
N GLY A 254 -2.59 7.51 2.57
CA GLY A 254 -3.77 6.78 3.01
C GLY A 254 -4.32 7.22 4.35
N SER A 255 -4.87 8.44 4.44
CA SER A 255 -5.66 8.86 5.61
C SER A 255 -6.74 7.82 5.97
N PHE A 256 -6.84 7.46 7.26
CA PHE A 256 -7.85 6.57 7.89
C PHE A 256 -9.33 6.75 7.45
N ALA A 257 -9.66 7.83 6.73
CA ALA A 257 -10.96 8.01 6.09
C ALA A 257 -11.27 6.94 5.01
N ALA A 258 -10.26 6.29 4.44
CA ALA A 258 -10.43 5.32 3.35
C ALA A 258 -10.71 3.88 3.81
N GLU A 259 -10.30 3.50 5.03
CA GLU A 259 -10.52 2.16 5.58
C GLU A 259 -11.99 1.83 5.88
N ASN A 260 -12.85 2.84 6.00
CA ASN A 260 -14.29 2.65 6.25
C ASN A 260 -15.12 2.41 4.96
N SER A 261 -14.49 2.34 3.78
CA SER A 261 -15.16 2.08 2.50
C SER A 261 -14.79 0.69 1.96
N SER A 262 -15.75 -0.24 1.97
CA SER A 262 -15.57 -1.62 1.50
C SER A 262 -15.43 -1.79 -0.02
N ASP A 263 -15.48 -0.70 -0.79
CA ASP A 263 -15.36 -0.69 -2.24
C ASP A 263 -13.93 -0.25 -2.62
N LEU A 264 -13.00 -1.22 -2.71
CA LEU A 264 -11.68 -1.12 -3.37
C LEU A 264 -11.05 0.27 -3.31
N ASP A 265 -10.26 0.52 -2.26
CA ASP A 265 -9.39 1.68 -2.25
C ASP A 265 -8.40 1.61 -3.43
N GLN A 266 -8.23 2.73 -4.14
CA GLN A 266 -7.40 2.81 -5.34
C GLN A 266 -5.95 3.20 -5.02
N ASN A 267 -5.64 3.49 -3.77
CA ASN A 267 -4.32 3.92 -3.30
C ASN A 267 -3.91 3.07 -2.08
N LEU A 268 -3.48 1.82 -2.31
CA LEU A 268 -2.95 0.96 -1.26
C LEU A 268 -1.45 0.75 -1.48
N GLY A 269 -0.67 0.86 -0.41
CA GLY A 269 0.73 0.46 -0.42
C GLY A 269 0.87 -1.05 -0.52
N PHE A 270 2.04 -1.50 -0.95
CA PHE A 270 2.36 -2.92 -1.10
C PHE A 270 3.79 -3.21 -0.69
N ILE A 271 3.97 -4.35 -0.03
CA ILE A 271 5.26 -5.04 0.08
C ILE A 271 5.19 -6.34 -0.70
N ALA A 272 6.20 -6.61 -1.52
CA ALA A 272 6.31 -7.82 -2.33
C ALA A 272 7.62 -8.57 -2.05
N PHE A 273 7.53 -9.80 -1.56
CA PHE A 273 8.66 -10.68 -1.29
C PHE A 273 8.94 -11.58 -2.51
N GLY A 274 10.18 -11.55 -3.01
CA GLY A 274 10.58 -12.23 -4.24
C GLY A 274 10.05 -11.59 -5.52
N GLY A 275 9.36 -10.45 -5.44
CA GLY A 275 8.69 -9.78 -6.55
C GLY A 275 8.70 -8.26 -6.43
N ILE A 276 8.11 -7.59 -7.42
CA ILE A 276 7.99 -6.14 -7.50
C ILE A 276 6.58 -5.71 -7.09
N ALA A 277 6.46 -4.72 -6.22
CA ALA A 277 5.19 -4.13 -5.81
C ALA A 277 4.37 -3.70 -7.05
N PRO A 278 3.08 -4.09 -7.16
CA PRO A 278 2.31 -3.96 -8.39
C PRO A 278 1.70 -2.56 -8.55
N VAL A 279 2.53 -1.52 -8.61
CA VAL A 279 2.12 -0.12 -8.78
C VAL A 279 2.60 0.46 -10.11
N ASP A 280 1.94 1.52 -10.59
CA ASP A 280 2.33 2.21 -11.80
C ASP A 280 3.61 3.05 -11.58
N VAL A 281 4.59 2.87 -12.46
CA VAL A 281 5.90 3.53 -12.41
C VAL A 281 6.23 4.25 -13.71
N THR A 282 7.16 5.19 -13.62
CA THR A 282 7.75 5.86 -14.79
C THR A 282 8.97 5.08 -15.31
N ASP A 283 9.60 5.58 -16.39
CA ASP A 283 10.86 5.03 -16.91
C ASP A 283 12.10 5.50 -16.12
N SER A 284 11.95 6.37 -15.11
CA SER A 284 13.05 6.84 -14.26
C SER A 284 13.38 5.81 -13.19
N ALA A 285 14.48 5.09 -13.37
CA ALA A 285 14.95 4.07 -12.44
C ALA A 285 16.48 4.06 -12.33
N VAL A 286 16.98 3.65 -11.16
CA VAL A 286 18.41 3.45 -10.90
C VAL A 286 18.64 2.26 -10.00
N THR A 287 19.73 1.53 -10.20
CA THR A 287 20.23 0.53 -9.25
C THR A 287 21.56 1.03 -8.71
N VAL A 288 21.69 1.08 -7.39
CA VAL A 288 22.89 1.52 -6.68
C VAL A 288 23.30 0.49 -5.62
N PRO A 289 24.59 0.36 -5.32
CA PRO A 289 25.06 -0.53 -4.26
C PRO A 289 24.68 0.03 -2.87
N VAL A 290 24.36 -0.86 -1.95
CA VAL A 290 24.25 -0.56 -0.53
C VAL A 290 25.66 -0.25 0.00
N GLN A 291 25.79 0.84 0.75
CA GLN A 291 27.04 1.25 1.37
C GLN A 291 27.25 0.48 2.67
N GLY A 292 28.36 -0.25 2.76
CA GLY A 292 28.72 -0.95 3.97
C GLY A 292 29.62 -0.12 4.88
N TYR A 293 29.55 -0.41 6.16
CA TYR A 293 30.30 0.24 7.22
C TYR A 293 31.63 -0.49 7.46
N ASN A 294 32.67 0.25 7.81
CA ASN A 294 33.96 -0.35 8.14
C ASN A 294 33.85 -1.05 9.51
N ALA A 295 33.91 -2.37 9.55
CA ALA A 295 33.80 -3.10 10.82
C ALA A 295 34.88 -2.72 11.84
N ALA A 296 36.04 -2.21 11.37
CA ALA A 296 37.11 -1.74 12.24
C ALA A 296 36.76 -0.49 13.07
N SER A 297 35.70 0.25 12.74
CA SER A 297 35.23 1.35 13.61
C SER A 297 34.41 0.89 14.81
N PHE A 298 33.99 -0.39 14.85
CA PHE A 298 33.11 -0.93 15.90
C PHE A 298 33.58 -2.25 16.52
N LEU A 299 34.52 -2.98 15.88
CA LEU A 299 35.06 -4.24 16.40
C LEU A 299 36.52 -4.07 16.91
N PRO A 300 36.84 -4.47 18.16
CA PRO A 300 38.16 -4.23 18.76
C PRO A 300 39.35 -5.01 18.15
N GLU A 301 39.13 -6.07 17.37
CA GLU A 301 40.23 -6.84 16.78
C GLU A 301 39.94 -7.34 15.36
N ASN A 302 40.83 -6.98 14.42
CA ASN A 302 41.02 -7.57 13.09
C ASN A 302 39.75 -7.79 12.23
N GLY A 303 39.34 -6.74 11.52
CA GLY A 303 38.47 -6.90 10.36
C GLY A 303 38.61 -5.75 9.39
N SER A 304 39.41 -5.92 8.33
CA SER A 304 39.26 -5.16 7.09
C SER A 304 37.97 -5.53 6.32
N SER A 305 36.93 -5.96 7.04
CA SER A 305 35.66 -6.41 6.50
C SER A 305 34.67 -5.25 6.50
N VAL A 306 34.04 -5.04 5.34
CA VAL A 306 32.86 -4.21 5.21
C VAL A 306 31.69 -4.99 5.81
N THR A 307 30.90 -4.35 6.68
CA THR A 307 29.70 -4.92 7.32
C THR A 307 28.49 -4.07 6.94
N TYR A 308 27.37 -4.72 6.64
CA TYR A 308 26.12 -4.04 6.31
C TYR A 308 25.17 -4.09 7.49
N PHE A 309 24.55 -2.95 7.81
CA PHE A 309 23.55 -2.80 8.86
C PHE A 309 22.23 -2.35 8.23
N TYR A 310 22.26 -1.23 7.53
CA TYR A 310 21.11 -0.59 6.90
C TYR A 310 21.18 -0.60 5.38
N TYR A 311 20.07 -0.28 4.72
CA TYR A 311 20.01 -0.04 3.28
C TYR A 311 20.48 1.38 2.92
N THR A 312 21.77 1.60 3.14
CA THR A 312 22.41 2.89 2.97
C THR A 312 22.78 3.16 1.51
N VAL A 313 22.48 4.34 0.98
CA VAL A 313 22.85 4.78 -0.36
C VAL A 313 23.58 6.11 -0.36
N ASP A 314 24.37 6.35 -1.41
CA ASP A 314 24.92 7.68 -1.68
C ASP A 314 23.86 8.55 -2.37
N VAL A 315 23.70 9.78 -1.87
CA VAL A 315 22.85 10.81 -2.50
C VAL A 315 23.74 11.92 -3.04
N GLU A 316 23.82 12.05 -4.36
CA GLU A 316 24.71 13.03 -5.01
C GLU A 316 24.25 14.47 -4.82
N SER A 317 22.94 14.71 -4.75
CA SER A 317 22.41 16.05 -4.48
C SER A 317 20.94 16.05 -4.10
N MET A 318 20.57 16.95 -3.18
CA MET A 318 19.19 17.38 -2.96
C MET A 318 19.02 18.82 -3.48
N SER A 319 17.91 19.11 -4.15
CA SER A 319 17.69 20.42 -4.79
C SER A 319 16.23 20.89 -4.74
N PHE A 320 16.05 22.22 -4.73
CA PHE A 320 14.73 22.87 -4.73
C PHE A 320 14.73 24.25 -5.40
N THR A 321 13.54 24.72 -5.76
CA THR A 321 13.37 25.97 -6.54
C THR A 321 14.05 27.17 -5.86
N GLY A 322 14.88 27.91 -6.61
CA GLY A 322 15.60 29.08 -6.11
C GLY A 322 17.02 28.81 -5.61
N ASN A 323 17.34 27.56 -5.26
CA ASN A 323 18.68 27.12 -4.87
C ASN A 323 19.17 25.98 -5.77
N LYS A 324 19.97 26.32 -6.78
CA LYS A 324 20.69 25.33 -7.62
C LYS A 324 21.92 24.72 -6.94
N LYS A 325 22.08 24.96 -5.64
CA LYS A 325 23.26 24.53 -4.89
C LYS A 325 22.96 23.20 -4.23
N VAL A 326 23.44 22.18 -4.94
CA VAL A 326 23.77 20.82 -4.52
C VAL A 326 24.35 20.81 -3.11
N PHE A 327 23.67 20.17 -2.16
CA PHE A 327 24.37 19.53 -1.06
C PHE A 327 24.95 18.24 -1.61
N GLY A 328 26.16 18.34 -2.14
CA GLY A 328 26.92 17.20 -2.65
C GLY A 328 27.65 16.62 -1.47
N THR A 329 27.04 15.65 -0.82
CA THR A 329 27.54 15.10 0.42
C THR A 329 27.45 13.58 0.27
N THR A 330 28.58 12.92 0.03
CA THR A 330 28.67 11.46 0.27
C THR A 330 28.40 11.24 1.76
N ASN A 331 27.14 11.09 2.08
CA ASN A 331 26.63 10.88 3.42
C ASN A 331 25.77 9.62 3.31
N ASN A 332 26.13 8.63 4.12
CA ASN A 332 25.42 7.38 4.27
C ASN A 332 23.95 7.66 4.62
N ILE A 333 23.05 7.68 3.62
CA ILE A 333 21.62 7.92 3.81
C ILE A 333 20.89 6.58 3.83
N ILE A 334 20.13 6.32 4.89
CA ILE A 334 19.31 5.13 5.01
C ILE A 334 18.00 5.33 4.25
N LEU A 335 17.58 4.33 3.47
CA LEU A 335 16.23 4.23 2.95
C LEU A 335 15.38 3.48 4.00
N ASP A 336 14.49 4.20 4.67
CA ASP A 336 13.83 3.70 5.88
C ASP A 336 12.31 3.85 5.85
N THR A 337 11.57 2.73 5.78
CA THR A 337 10.11 2.72 5.87
C THR A 337 9.58 2.79 7.31
N GLY A 338 10.45 2.72 8.31
CA GLY A 338 10.12 2.90 9.72
C GLY A 338 10.28 4.34 10.20
N THR A 339 10.67 5.27 9.31
CA THR A 339 10.84 6.69 9.63
C THR A 339 9.90 7.54 8.76
N THR A 340 9.07 8.37 9.39
CA THR A 340 8.07 9.21 8.68
C THR A 340 8.70 10.32 7.81
N LEU A 341 9.65 11.08 8.39
CA LEU A 341 10.22 12.28 7.78
C LEU A 341 11.58 12.03 7.13
N ASP A 342 11.97 12.89 6.19
CA ASP A 342 13.32 12.89 5.64
C ASP A 342 14.27 13.65 6.58
N TYR A 343 15.11 12.93 7.33
CA TYR A 343 16.18 13.52 8.15
C TYR A 343 17.34 13.90 7.25
N VAL A 344 17.42 15.18 6.89
CA VAL A 344 18.41 15.72 5.95
C VAL A 344 19.41 16.64 6.65
N PRO A 345 20.59 16.90 6.08
CA PRO A 345 21.54 17.84 6.67
C PRO A 345 20.90 19.20 7.00
N THR A 346 21.29 19.82 8.13
CA THR A 346 20.74 21.11 8.60
C THR A 346 20.62 22.15 7.49
N GLN A 347 21.66 22.27 6.66
CA GLN A 347 21.69 23.26 5.59
C GLN A 347 20.66 22.96 4.47
N VAL A 348 20.30 21.68 4.25
CA VAL A 348 19.22 21.27 3.36
C VAL A 348 17.88 21.65 3.99
N ALA A 349 17.65 21.23 5.24
CA ALA A 349 16.40 21.45 5.96
C ALA A 349 16.08 22.95 6.09
N ASP A 350 17.04 23.76 6.56
CA ASP A 350 16.91 25.22 6.68
C ASP A 350 16.51 25.87 5.35
N ALA A 351 17.19 25.47 4.27
CA ALA A 351 17.02 26.11 2.97
C ALA A 351 15.74 25.65 2.26
N PHE A 352 15.28 24.42 2.51
CA PHE A 352 13.99 23.93 2.04
C PHE A 352 12.84 24.60 2.79
N ALA A 353 12.91 24.64 4.12
CA ALA A 353 11.94 25.33 4.99
C ALA A 353 11.75 26.81 4.60
N ALA A 354 12.86 27.52 4.31
CA ALA A 354 12.83 28.91 3.87
C ALA A 354 12.21 29.13 2.49
N ALA A 355 12.08 28.08 1.67
CA ALA A 355 11.57 28.15 0.31
C ALA A 355 10.05 27.92 0.19
N PHE A 356 9.37 27.54 1.28
CA PHE A 356 7.90 27.54 1.34
C PHE A 356 7.34 28.96 1.21
N ASP A 357 6.10 29.08 0.73
CA ASP A 357 5.35 30.35 0.71
C ASP A 357 3.98 30.18 1.41
N PRO A 358 3.81 30.68 2.66
CA PRO A 358 4.83 31.33 3.49
C PRO A 358 5.92 30.36 3.99
N PRO A 359 7.12 30.85 4.39
CA PRO A 359 8.19 30.00 4.89
C PRO A 359 7.79 29.16 6.09
N ALA A 360 8.30 27.92 6.16
CA ALA A 360 8.19 27.08 7.35
C ALA A 360 9.11 27.63 8.46
N VAL A 361 8.68 27.45 9.71
CA VAL A 361 9.36 27.97 10.90
C VAL A 361 9.74 26.79 11.78
N LYS A 362 10.99 26.74 12.23
CA LYS A 362 11.45 25.70 13.15
C LYS A 362 10.80 25.89 14.52
N ASP A 363 10.18 24.84 15.03
CA ASP A 363 9.88 24.69 16.44
C ASP A 363 11.18 24.28 17.16
N GLU A 364 11.66 25.10 18.09
CA GLU A 364 12.95 24.87 18.76
C GLU A 364 12.83 23.82 19.87
N ASP A 365 11.63 23.55 20.37
CA ASP A 365 11.39 22.56 21.41
C ASP A 365 11.31 21.15 20.78
N GLU A 366 10.61 21.04 19.65
CA GLU A 366 10.40 19.76 18.93
C GLU A 366 11.41 19.51 17.80
N GLY A 367 12.16 20.54 17.37
CA GLY A 367 13.10 20.46 16.24
C GLY A 367 12.45 20.39 14.85
N VAL A 368 11.12 20.26 14.77
CA VAL A 368 10.32 20.13 13.55
C VAL A 368 10.12 21.49 12.86
N TYR A 369 10.11 21.52 11.53
CA TYR A 369 9.69 22.69 10.76
C TYR A 369 8.16 22.71 10.59
N VAL A 370 7.51 23.72 11.13
CA VAL A 370 6.06 23.89 11.10
C VAL A 370 5.67 24.96 10.08
N VAL A 371 4.63 24.68 9.28
CA VAL A 371 4.10 25.58 8.26
C VAL A 371 2.59 25.49 8.20
N VAL A 372 1.90 26.53 7.71
CA VAL A 372 0.47 26.42 7.43
C VAL A 372 0.23 25.39 6.32
N CYS A 373 -0.72 24.47 6.49
CA CYS A 373 -1.00 23.41 5.52
C CYS A 373 -1.43 23.92 4.13
N SER A 374 -1.81 25.20 4.03
CA SER A 374 -2.14 25.84 2.75
C SER A 374 -0.94 26.45 2.02
N ALA A 375 0.27 26.31 2.56
CA ALA A 375 1.49 26.86 1.97
C ALA A 375 1.78 26.28 0.58
N THR A 376 2.44 27.07 -0.25
CA THR A 376 2.99 26.58 -1.51
C THR A 376 4.33 25.93 -1.21
N VAL A 377 4.40 24.62 -1.47
CA VAL A 377 5.60 23.80 -1.28
C VAL A 377 6.54 24.00 -2.48
N PRO A 378 7.85 24.23 -2.26
CA PRO A 378 8.82 24.29 -3.33
C PRO A 378 9.06 22.90 -3.92
N GLU A 379 9.36 22.80 -5.22
CA GLU A 379 9.78 21.54 -5.84
C GLU A 379 10.98 20.96 -5.08
N PHE A 380 10.96 19.67 -4.75
CA PHE A 380 12.05 18.96 -4.08
C PHE A 380 12.46 17.74 -4.90
N THR A 381 13.76 17.63 -5.19
CA THR A 381 14.33 16.55 -6.00
C THR A 381 15.57 15.99 -5.35
N VAL A 382 15.64 14.67 -5.28
CA VAL A 382 16.77 13.87 -4.76
C VAL A 382 17.47 13.19 -5.94
N ASN A 383 18.79 13.36 -6.06
CA ASN A 383 19.60 12.71 -7.07
C ASN A 383 20.33 11.50 -6.47
N ILE A 384 20.06 10.32 -7.02
CA ILE A 384 20.65 9.04 -6.60
C ILE A 384 21.16 8.32 -7.85
N GLY A 385 22.45 7.98 -7.88
CA GLY A 385 23.08 7.31 -9.01
C GLY A 385 22.95 8.07 -10.34
N GLY A 386 22.87 9.40 -10.28
CA GLY A 386 22.69 10.28 -11.43
C GLY A 386 21.26 10.39 -11.96
N VAL A 387 20.27 9.78 -11.30
CA VAL A 387 18.85 9.90 -11.63
C VAL A 387 18.15 10.82 -10.62
N GLU A 388 17.35 11.74 -11.13
CA GLU A 388 16.56 12.68 -10.33
C GLU A 388 15.19 12.10 -10.01
N PHE A 389 14.89 11.98 -8.72
CA PHE A 389 13.59 11.57 -8.17
C PHE A 389 12.90 12.78 -7.56
N THR A 390 11.69 13.10 -8.01
CA THR A 390 10.93 14.25 -7.53
C THR A 390 9.96 13.80 -6.44
N VAL A 391 9.99 14.51 -5.31
CA VAL A 391 9.05 14.33 -4.20
C VAL A 391 7.80 15.17 -4.48
N ASP A 392 6.63 14.54 -4.38
CA ASP A 392 5.37 15.24 -4.55
C ASP A 392 5.20 16.30 -3.44
N PRO A 393 4.80 17.53 -3.80
CA PRO A 393 4.48 18.58 -2.84
C PRO A 393 3.57 18.14 -1.68
N ALA A 394 2.62 17.23 -1.93
CA ALA A 394 1.69 16.77 -0.89
C ALA A 394 2.38 15.95 0.22
N ASP A 395 3.49 15.27 -0.07
CA ASP A 395 4.25 14.51 0.94
C ASP A 395 5.05 15.42 1.88
N ASN A 396 5.18 16.70 1.54
CA ASN A 396 5.93 17.68 2.35
C ASN A 396 5.03 18.50 3.29
N LEU A 397 3.77 18.12 3.45
CA LEU A 397 2.77 18.78 4.30
C LEU A 397 2.04 17.74 5.16
N LEU A 398 2.65 17.36 6.27
CA LEU A 398 2.09 16.36 7.20
C LEU A 398 1.20 17.07 8.24
N PRO A 399 -0.12 16.83 8.29
CA PRO A 399 -1.02 17.54 9.21
C PRO A 399 -0.74 17.23 10.68
N LEU A 400 -0.50 18.25 11.49
CA LEU A 400 -0.25 18.09 12.94
C LEU A 400 -1.54 18.00 13.79
N GLY A 401 -2.71 18.04 13.16
CA GLY A 401 -4.00 18.04 13.87
C GLY A 401 -4.30 19.29 14.72
N VAL A 402 -3.41 20.29 14.71
CA VAL A 402 -3.54 21.53 15.48
C VAL A 402 -3.71 22.75 14.56
N GLN A 403 -4.20 23.85 15.14
CA GLN A 403 -4.41 25.12 14.44
C GLN A 403 -3.63 26.25 15.12
N ASP A 404 -3.20 27.23 14.32
CA ASP A 404 -2.65 28.48 14.87
C ASP A 404 -3.74 29.38 15.48
N ASP A 405 -3.32 30.49 16.09
CA ASP A 405 -4.20 31.50 16.70
C ASP A 405 -5.21 32.13 15.70
N GLU A 406 -4.93 32.01 14.41
CA GLU A 406 -5.73 32.55 13.31
C GLU A 406 -6.70 31.50 12.73
N GLY A 407 -6.63 30.26 13.22
CA GLY A 407 -7.46 29.12 12.84
C GLY A 407 -7.02 28.43 11.56
N ASN A 408 -5.77 28.61 11.12
CA ASN A 408 -5.18 27.86 10.02
C ASN A 408 -4.66 26.52 10.53
N ASP A 409 -4.87 25.45 9.77
CA ASP A 409 -4.32 24.13 10.07
C ASP A 409 -2.79 24.17 9.90
N LEU A 410 -2.07 23.60 10.87
CA LEU A 410 -0.61 23.50 10.86
C LEU A 410 -0.15 22.12 10.39
N CYS A 411 0.93 22.12 9.63
CA CYS A 411 1.58 20.95 9.08
C CYS A 411 3.07 20.96 9.42
N ALA A 412 3.67 19.79 9.61
CA ALA A 412 5.11 19.62 9.56
C ALA A 412 5.59 19.60 8.10
N SER A 413 6.79 20.13 7.88
CA SER A 413 7.55 19.91 6.65
C SER A 413 7.95 18.44 6.58
N GLY A 414 7.91 17.84 5.39
CA GLY A 414 8.39 16.48 5.16
C GLY A 414 9.89 16.27 5.42
N THR A 415 10.65 17.35 5.60
CA THR A 415 12.07 17.31 5.96
C THR A 415 12.31 17.74 7.41
N PHE A 416 13.17 17.00 8.10
CA PHE A 416 13.65 17.29 9.45
C PHE A 416 15.14 17.66 9.45
N ASP A 417 15.58 18.45 10.44
CA ASP A 417 16.99 18.77 10.65
C ASP A 417 17.73 17.59 11.30
N GLY A 418 18.34 16.74 10.48
CA GLY A 418 19.16 15.60 10.92
C GLY A 418 20.54 16.00 11.45
N GLY A 419 20.84 17.29 11.60
CA GLY A 419 22.12 17.79 12.08
C GLY A 419 23.13 18.13 10.97
N PRO A 420 24.34 18.60 11.34
CA PRO A 420 25.31 19.12 10.37
C PRO A 420 25.84 17.99 9.48
N ALA A 421 26.23 18.32 8.24
CA ALA A 421 26.88 17.37 7.33
C ALA A 421 28.34 17.10 7.76
N GLU A 422 28.51 16.30 8.81
CA GLU A 422 29.79 15.91 9.41
C GLU A 422 30.00 14.39 9.32
N GLU A 423 31.25 13.95 9.33
CA GLU A 423 31.61 12.52 9.29
C GLU A 423 31.06 11.80 10.53
N GLY A 424 30.25 10.77 10.31
CA GLY A 424 29.60 9.99 11.38
C GLY A 424 28.11 10.30 11.57
N ASN A 425 27.61 11.42 11.06
CA ASN A 425 26.17 11.68 11.05
C ASN A 425 25.49 10.83 9.98
N ILE A 426 24.36 10.23 10.36
CA ILE A 426 23.52 9.41 9.49
C ILE A 426 22.28 10.23 9.15
N PHE A 427 21.85 10.14 7.89
CA PHE A 427 20.65 10.79 7.40
C PHE A 427 19.67 9.73 6.93
N ILE A 428 18.40 10.09 6.81
CA ILE A 428 17.33 9.15 6.51
C ILE A 428 16.45 9.76 5.42
N LEU A 429 16.15 8.97 4.40
CA LEU A 429 15.02 9.23 3.50
C LEU A 429 13.90 8.29 3.94
N GLY A 430 12.91 8.90 4.58
CA GLY A 430 11.78 8.24 5.19
C GLY A 430 10.60 8.13 4.23
N ASP A 431 9.42 7.92 4.80
CA ASP A 431 8.16 7.76 4.07
C ASP A 431 7.87 8.94 3.14
N THR A 432 8.21 10.16 3.55
CA THR A 432 8.12 11.38 2.73
C THR A 432 8.74 11.19 1.33
N PHE A 433 9.97 10.68 1.25
CA PHE A 433 10.61 10.33 -0.01
C PHE A 433 10.05 9.01 -0.58
N LEU A 434 9.87 7.99 0.25
CA LEU A 434 9.52 6.63 -0.17
C LEU A 434 8.11 6.52 -0.78
N HIS A 435 7.18 7.44 -0.48
CA HIS A 435 5.89 7.57 -1.19
C HIS A 435 6.05 7.75 -2.71
N ASN A 436 7.20 8.26 -3.16
CA ASN A 436 7.44 8.68 -4.53
C ASN A 436 8.19 7.62 -5.36
N VAL A 437 8.63 6.53 -4.75
CA VAL A 437 9.42 5.48 -5.40
C VAL A 437 8.89 4.08 -5.09
N VAL A 438 9.15 3.13 -5.98
CA VAL A 438 9.21 1.72 -5.61
C VAL A 438 10.66 1.40 -5.34
N VAL A 439 10.97 0.96 -4.11
CA VAL A 439 12.31 0.53 -3.74
C VAL A 439 12.35 -0.98 -3.70
N THR A 440 13.33 -1.56 -4.38
CA THR A 440 13.61 -3.00 -4.34
C THR A 440 14.94 -3.23 -3.65
N PHE A 441 14.94 -4.02 -2.58
CA PHE A 441 16.10 -4.33 -1.76
C PHE A 441 16.57 -5.75 -2.07
N ASN A 442 17.74 -5.89 -2.69
CA ASN A 442 18.33 -7.19 -2.99
C ASN A 442 19.39 -7.55 -1.95
N ILE A 443 19.06 -8.52 -1.10
CA ILE A 443 19.91 -8.93 0.03
C ILE A 443 21.03 -9.91 -0.37
N GLU A 444 21.02 -10.42 -1.60
CA GLU A 444 22.10 -11.28 -2.12
C GLU A 444 23.20 -10.46 -2.80
N THR A 445 22.82 -9.39 -3.51
CA THR A 445 23.79 -8.53 -4.22
C THR A 445 24.17 -7.27 -3.47
N ASP A 446 23.55 -6.99 -2.32
CA ASP A 446 23.68 -5.74 -1.57
C ASP A 446 23.43 -4.52 -2.47
N GLU A 447 22.33 -4.56 -3.22
CA GLU A 447 21.91 -3.49 -4.13
C GLU A 447 20.48 -3.07 -3.86
N VAL A 448 20.19 -1.78 -4.08
CA VAL A 448 18.83 -1.27 -4.12
C VAL A 448 18.49 -0.71 -5.49
N THR A 449 17.28 -0.99 -5.96
CA THR A 449 16.73 -0.39 -7.18
C THR A 449 15.59 0.55 -6.80
N LEU A 450 15.73 1.83 -7.16
CA LEU A 450 14.69 2.83 -7.02
C LEU A 450 14.05 3.08 -8.38
N THR A 451 12.72 3.07 -8.43
CA THR A 451 11.95 3.42 -9.63
C THR A 451 10.90 4.47 -9.27
N GLN A 452 10.93 5.63 -9.92
CA GLN A 452 9.99 6.72 -9.65
C GLN A 452 8.56 6.27 -9.97
N ARG A 453 7.65 6.51 -9.04
CA ARG A 453 6.23 6.24 -9.20
C ARG A 453 5.58 7.24 -10.13
N THR A 454 4.56 6.77 -10.85
CA THR A 454 3.71 7.71 -11.59
C THR A 454 2.95 8.57 -10.55
N PRO A 455 3.00 9.91 -10.62
CA PRO A 455 2.32 10.76 -9.65
C PRO A 455 0.84 10.38 -9.54
N TYR A 456 0.28 10.45 -8.32
CA TYR A 456 -1.13 10.21 -7.98
C TYR A 456 -2.06 11.18 -8.71
N THR A 457 -2.15 11.03 -10.02
CA THR A 457 -3.09 11.79 -10.82
C THR A 457 -4.38 11.02 -10.78
N ASN A 458 -5.25 11.43 -9.85
CA ASN A 458 -6.67 11.09 -9.87
C ASN A 458 -7.32 11.66 -11.14
N GLY A 459 -6.93 11.18 -12.34
CA GLY A 459 -7.47 11.39 -13.68
C GLY A 459 -7.81 12.82 -14.12
N VAL A 460 -7.52 13.83 -13.30
CA VAL A 460 -7.95 15.20 -13.48
C VAL A 460 -6.76 16.07 -13.15
N ILE A 461 -6.27 16.76 -14.18
CA ILE A 461 -5.27 17.82 -14.09
C ILE A 461 -5.50 18.62 -12.79
N PRO A 462 -4.52 18.68 -11.87
CA PRO A 462 -4.72 19.30 -10.56
C PRO A 462 -4.80 20.81 -10.76
N PHE A 463 -6.01 21.33 -10.90
CA PHE A 463 -6.23 22.74 -10.66
C PHE A 463 -6.22 22.96 -9.15
N PRO A 464 -5.44 23.92 -8.62
CA PRO A 464 -5.52 24.30 -7.22
C PRO A 464 -6.97 24.49 -6.78
N PHE A 465 -7.33 24.13 -5.55
CA PHE A 465 -8.71 24.16 -5.06
C PHE A 465 -9.41 25.50 -5.34
N VAL A 466 -8.68 26.61 -5.24
CA VAL A 466 -9.16 27.96 -5.55
C VAL A 466 -9.50 28.14 -7.04
N VAL A 467 -8.69 27.58 -7.93
CA VAL A 467 -8.92 27.60 -9.38
C VAL A 467 -10.08 26.69 -9.75
N ARG A 468 -10.13 25.47 -9.21
CA ARG A 468 -11.27 24.55 -9.37
C ARG A 468 -12.56 25.22 -8.92
N LYS A 469 -12.58 25.83 -7.74
CA LYS A 469 -13.73 26.59 -7.22
C LYS A 469 -14.16 27.71 -8.17
N ARG A 470 -13.22 28.55 -8.64
CA ARG A 470 -13.56 29.65 -9.57
C ARG A 470 -14.07 29.15 -10.91
N VAL A 471 -13.46 28.12 -11.48
CA VAL A 471 -13.86 27.53 -12.76
C VAL A 471 -15.23 26.88 -12.66
N PHE A 472 -15.49 26.04 -11.65
CA PHE A 472 -16.78 25.39 -11.47
C PHE A 472 -17.90 26.38 -11.08
N THR A 473 -17.60 27.40 -10.27
CA THR A 473 -18.55 28.48 -9.96
C THR A 473 -18.89 29.30 -11.21
N PHE A 474 -17.89 29.65 -12.01
CA PHE A 474 -18.08 30.35 -13.29
C PHE A 474 -18.90 29.52 -14.28
N LEU A 475 -18.59 28.22 -14.42
CA LEU A 475 -19.31 27.31 -15.30
C LEU A 475 -20.77 27.08 -14.85
N SER A 476 -21.02 27.05 -13.54
CA SER A 476 -22.36 26.88 -12.95
C SER A 476 -23.22 28.15 -13.04
N GLN A 477 -22.64 29.32 -12.75
CA GLN A 477 -23.40 30.57 -12.62
C GLN A 477 -23.46 31.41 -13.91
N SER A 478 -22.66 31.07 -14.93
CA SER A 478 -22.66 31.82 -16.18
C SER A 478 -23.92 31.57 -17.02
N PRO A 479 -24.73 32.60 -17.31
CA PRO A 479 -25.92 32.47 -18.17
C PRO A 479 -25.56 32.12 -19.62
N ILE A 480 -24.30 32.32 -20.02
CA ILE A 480 -23.78 31.90 -21.34
C ILE A 480 -23.58 30.38 -21.34
N VAL A 481 -22.97 29.84 -20.29
CA VAL A 481 -22.72 28.40 -20.17
C VAL A 481 -24.04 27.63 -20.04
N ALA A 482 -25.04 28.17 -19.33
CA ALA A 482 -26.38 27.58 -19.29
C ALA A 482 -27.04 27.48 -20.69
N LYS A 483 -26.86 28.50 -21.55
CA LYS A 483 -27.34 28.47 -22.95
C LYS A 483 -26.55 27.49 -23.80
N VAL A 484 -25.23 27.40 -23.62
CA VAL A 484 -24.37 26.43 -24.31
C VAL A 484 -24.71 25.00 -23.89
N ALA A 485 -24.95 24.75 -22.61
CA ALA A 485 -25.38 23.45 -22.09
C ALA A 485 -26.72 23.01 -22.69
N TYR A 486 -27.65 23.95 -22.91
CA TYR A 486 -28.89 23.66 -23.64
C TYR A 486 -28.64 23.27 -25.11
N GLY A 487 -27.71 23.97 -25.77
CA GLY A 487 -27.24 23.60 -27.11
C GLY A 487 -26.60 22.21 -27.17
N ILE A 488 -25.78 21.86 -26.19
CA ILE A 488 -25.15 20.54 -26.06
C ILE A 488 -26.20 19.44 -25.85
N LYS A 489 -27.23 19.69 -25.02
CA LYS A 489 -28.36 18.75 -24.84
C LYS A 489 -29.13 18.50 -26.14
N ILE A 490 -29.31 19.53 -26.97
CA ILE A 490 -29.93 19.38 -28.30
C ILE A 490 -29.01 18.55 -29.22
N SER A 491 -27.71 18.83 -29.23
CA SER A 491 -26.73 18.05 -30.00
C SER A 491 -26.73 16.57 -29.59
N PHE A 492 -26.94 16.25 -28.31
CA PHE A 492 -27.04 14.87 -27.83
C PHE A 492 -28.24 14.12 -28.44
N ILE A 493 -29.38 14.79 -28.64
CA ILE A 493 -30.54 14.20 -29.34
C ILE A 493 -30.17 13.88 -30.79
N PHE A 494 -29.47 14.78 -31.47
CA PHE A 494 -29.00 14.55 -32.84
C PHE A 494 -27.99 13.39 -32.94
N VAL A 495 -27.04 13.30 -32.01
CA VAL A 495 -26.09 12.18 -31.94
C VAL A 495 -26.83 10.88 -31.63
N GLY A 496 -27.86 10.91 -30.79
CA GLY A 496 -28.75 9.77 -30.51
C GLY A 496 -29.46 9.26 -31.76
N ILE A 497 -29.99 10.17 -32.58
CA ILE A 497 -30.60 9.83 -33.87
C ILE A 497 -29.56 9.23 -34.83
N LEU A 498 -28.37 9.83 -34.91
CA LEU A 498 -27.28 9.33 -35.77
C LEU A 498 -26.78 7.94 -35.32
N PHE A 499 -26.74 7.70 -34.01
CA PHE A 499 -26.40 6.39 -33.45
C PHE A 499 -27.45 5.34 -33.80
N PHE A 500 -28.74 5.70 -33.69
CA PHE A 500 -29.81 4.78 -34.05
C PHE A 500 -29.82 4.46 -35.54
N ASP A 501 -29.59 5.45 -36.41
CA ASP A 501 -29.41 5.24 -37.85
C ASP A 501 -28.18 4.34 -38.14
N ALA A 502 -27.06 4.59 -37.47
CA ALA A 502 -25.86 3.76 -37.60
C ALA A 502 -26.10 2.30 -37.16
N LEU A 503 -26.82 2.09 -36.05
CA LEU A 503 -27.20 0.77 -35.55
C LEU A 503 -28.11 0.03 -36.54
N GLN A 504 -29.16 0.69 -37.03
CA GLN A 504 -30.05 0.11 -38.03
C GLN A 504 -29.29 -0.30 -39.29
N ARG A 505 -28.37 0.55 -39.76
CA ARG A 505 -27.52 0.27 -40.92
C ARG A 505 -26.57 -0.90 -40.66
N MET A 506 -26.00 -1.00 -39.46
CA MET A 506 -25.14 -2.12 -39.06
C MET A 506 -25.93 -3.44 -39.00
N PHE A 507 -27.12 -3.45 -38.41
CA PHE A 507 -27.98 -4.65 -38.38
C PHE A 507 -28.39 -5.10 -39.78
N ARG A 508 -28.74 -4.17 -40.66
CA ARG A 508 -29.06 -4.48 -42.06
C ARG A 508 -27.88 -5.12 -42.80
N ILE A 509 -26.68 -4.53 -42.70
CA ILE A 509 -25.47 -5.08 -43.35
C ILE A 509 -25.09 -6.45 -42.75
N THR A 510 -25.32 -6.66 -41.46
CA THR A 510 -25.06 -7.94 -40.79
C THR A 510 -26.06 -9.01 -41.24
N ALA A 511 -27.36 -8.69 -41.34
CA ALA A 511 -28.38 -9.59 -41.86
C ALA A 511 -28.13 -9.96 -43.35
N GLU A 512 -27.71 -8.99 -44.16
CA GLU A 512 -27.26 -9.23 -45.54
C GLU A 512 -26.03 -10.17 -45.58
N SER A 513 -25.12 -10.08 -44.61
CA SER A 513 -23.97 -11.01 -44.45
C SER A 513 -24.40 -12.44 -44.16
N ASP A 514 -25.38 -12.63 -43.28
CA ASP A 514 -25.81 -13.95 -42.82
C ASP A 514 -26.64 -14.66 -43.90
N LEU A 515 -27.44 -13.90 -44.66
CA LEU A 515 -28.13 -14.36 -45.86
C LEU A 515 -27.14 -14.76 -46.97
N ALA A 516 -26.09 -13.95 -47.22
CA ALA A 516 -25.07 -14.25 -48.23
C ALA A 516 -24.22 -15.48 -47.89
N LYS A 517 -23.97 -15.77 -46.60
CA LYS A 517 -23.30 -17.01 -46.17
C LYS A 517 -24.15 -18.28 -46.39
N THR A 518 -25.47 -18.13 -46.50
CA THR A 518 -26.41 -19.25 -46.63
C THR A 518 -26.65 -19.65 -48.10
N GLN A 519 -26.44 -18.75 -49.06
CA GLN A 519 -26.45 -19.06 -50.49
C GLN A 519 -25.01 -19.25 -51.00
N GLN A 520 -24.60 -20.50 -51.25
CA GLN A 520 -23.36 -20.81 -51.99
C GLN A 520 -23.40 -20.17 -53.38
N SER A 521 -22.80 -18.99 -53.51
CA SER A 521 -22.66 -18.26 -54.77
C SER A 521 -21.25 -17.68 -54.83
N VAL A 522 -20.48 -18.17 -55.81
CA VAL A 522 -19.09 -17.83 -56.14
C VAL A 522 -18.88 -16.31 -56.12
N GLY A 523 -18.10 -15.80 -55.16
CA GLY A 523 -17.86 -14.37 -54.95
C GLY A 523 -16.53 -13.88 -55.54
N ASP A 524 -16.62 -12.95 -56.48
CA ASP A 524 -15.49 -12.18 -57.03
C ASP A 524 -14.77 -11.40 -55.90
N VAL A 525 -13.43 -11.44 -55.84
CA VAL A 525 -12.59 -10.83 -54.78
C VAL A 525 -12.91 -9.33 -54.60
N ARG A 526 -13.35 -8.64 -55.66
CA ARG A 526 -13.81 -7.23 -55.60
C ARG A 526 -15.11 -7.05 -54.82
N THR A 527 -16.02 -8.02 -54.85
CA THR A 527 -17.28 -7.95 -54.11
C THR A 527 -17.06 -8.18 -52.61
N GLU A 528 -16.17 -9.11 -52.22
CA GLU A 528 -15.82 -9.35 -50.82
C GLU A 528 -15.10 -8.16 -50.18
N THR A 529 -14.13 -7.55 -50.88
CA THR A 529 -13.47 -6.32 -50.40
C THR A 529 -14.43 -5.14 -50.26
N SER A 530 -15.38 -4.98 -51.19
CA SER A 530 -16.42 -3.94 -51.10
C SER A 530 -17.40 -4.15 -49.93
N PHE A 531 -17.61 -5.41 -49.53
CA PHE A 531 -18.50 -5.77 -48.43
C PHE A 531 -17.81 -5.59 -47.07
N ALA A 532 -16.57 -6.06 -46.94
CA ALA A 532 -15.75 -5.85 -45.74
C ALA A 532 -15.57 -4.36 -45.43
N ALA A 533 -15.35 -3.52 -46.46
CA ALA A 533 -15.29 -2.07 -46.30
C ALA A 533 -16.61 -1.48 -45.77
N ARG A 534 -17.76 -1.87 -46.35
CA ARG A 534 -19.08 -1.41 -45.88
C ARG A 534 -19.37 -1.82 -44.43
N LYS A 535 -18.99 -3.03 -44.03
CA LYS A 535 -19.12 -3.51 -42.65
C LYS A 535 -18.24 -2.72 -41.68
N PHE A 536 -16.98 -2.47 -42.04
CA PHE A 536 -16.05 -1.68 -41.23
C PHE A 536 -16.56 -0.23 -41.03
N TYR A 537 -17.06 0.42 -42.09
CA TYR A 537 -17.61 1.77 -41.98
C TYR A 537 -18.86 1.83 -41.10
N ALA A 538 -19.76 0.83 -41.19
CA ALA A 538 -20.94 0.76 -40.34
C ALA A 538 -20.55 0.53 -38.87
N GLN A 539 -19.62 -0.38 -38.59
CA GLN A 539 -19.11 -0.64 -37.23
C GLN A 539 -18.45 0.60 -36.64
N ARG A 540 -17.54 1.25 -37.38
CA ARG A 540 -16.86 2.47 -36.91
C ARG A 540 -17.86 3.57 -36.56
N ASN A 541 -18.88 3.77 -37.40
CA ASN A 541 -19.87 4.82 -37.14
C ASN A 541 -20.73 4.52 -35.91
N VAL A 542 -21.09 3.24 -35.67
CA VAL A 542 -21.77 2.81 -34.43
C VAL A 542 -20.88 3.04 -33.21
N TYR A 543 -19.60 2.66 -33.27
CA TYR A 543 -18.68 2.87 -32.16
C TYR A 543 -18.44 4.36 -31.88
N LEU A 544 -18.23 5.18 -32.91
CA LEU A 544 -17.97 6.61 -32.74
C LEU A 544 -19.20 7.34 -32.16
N THR A 545 -20.39 7.06 -32.68
CA THR A 545 -21.64 7.68 -32.19
C THR A 545 -22.09 7.09 -30.85
N GLY A 546 -21.81 5.82 -30.57
CA GLY A 546 -22.09 5.18 -29.29
C GLY A 546 -21.16 5.63 -28.18
N PHE A 547 -19.86 5.72 -28.45
CA PHE A 547 -18.87 6.22 -27.48
C PHE A 547 -19.10 7.70 -27.14
N THR A 548 -19.45 8.53 -28.13
CA THR A 548 -19.79 9.94 -27.88
C THR A 548 -21.06 10.09 -27.02
N LEU A 549 -22.08 9.24 -27.18
CA LEU A 549 -23.24 9.21 -26.28
C LEU A 549 -22.86 8.77 -24.88
N PHE A 550 -22.08 7.70 -24.75
CA PHE A 550 -21.64 7.16 -23.46
C PHE A 550 -20.81 8.19 -22.68
N LEU A 551 -19.77 8.76 -23.31
CA LEU A 551 -18.90 9.75 -22.69
C LEU A 551 -19.68 11.00 -22.27
N SER A 552 -20.64 11.46 -23.09
CA SER A 552 -21.48 12.61 -22.75
C SER A 552 -22.37 12.35 -21.52
N LEU A 553 -22.85 11.12 -21.35
CA LEU A 553 -23.66 10.73 -20.19
C LEU A 553 -22.81 10.67 -18.92
N VAL A 554 -21.63 10.05 -19.01
CA VAL A 554 -20.64 10.01 -17.90
C VAL A 554 -20.25 11.42 -17.49
N LEU A 555 -19.84 12.28 -18.44
CA LEU A 555 -19.43 13.66 -18.15
C LEU A 555 -20.55 14.48 -17.50
N THR A 556 -21.80 14.31 -17.94
CA THR A 556 -22.95 15.02 -17.36
C THR A 556 -23.22 14.57 -15.93
N ARG A 557 -23.13 13.26 -15.66
CA ARG A 557 -23.34 12.70 -14.31
C ARG A 557 -22.19 13.07 -13.37
N THR A 558 -20.96 12.99 -13.84
CA THR A 558 -19.76 13.39 -13.07
C THR A 558 -19.80 14.87 -12.72
N PHE A 559 -20.22 15.75 -13.66
CA PHE A 559 -20.37 17.18 -13.37
C PHE A 559 -21.45 17.45 -12.31
N ALA A 560 -22.59 16.76 -12.38
CA ALA A 560 -23.66 16.90 -11.40
C ALA A 560 -23.22 16.44 -10.00
N ILE A 561 -22.56 15.28 -9.91
CA ILE A 561 -22.05 14.75 -8.64
C ILE A 561 -21.00 15.70 -8.02
N ASN A 562 -20.09 16.24 -8.83
CA ASN A 562 -19.11 17.21 -8.35
C ASN A 562 -19.76 18.50 -7.83
N LEU A 563 -20.84 18.96 -8.47
CA LEU A 563 -21.56 20.16 -8.02
C LEU A 563 -22.31 19.90 -6.71
N ASP A 564 -22.98 18.76 -6.58
CA ASP A 564 -23.66 18.35 -5.35
C ASP A 564 -22.67 18.18 -4.20
N LEU A 565 -21.46 17.64 -4.46
CA LEU A 565 -20.40 17.53 -3.48
C LEU A 565 -19.95 18.90 -2.95
N ILE A 566 -19.73 19.86 -3.85
CA ILE A 566 -19.33 21.24 -3.48
C ILE A 566 -20.44 21.92 -2.65
N HIS A 567 -21.71 21.77 -3.06
CA HIS A 567 -22.85 22.32 -2.32
C HIS A 567 -22.99 21.69 -0.92
N THR A 568 -22.81 20.38 -0.81
CA THR A 568 -22.88 19.65 0.45
C THR A 568 -21.75 20.08 1.39
N GLN A 569 -20.53 20.26 0.87
CA GLN A 569 -19.41 20.80 1.63
C GLN A 569 -19.68 22.24 2.13
N GLU A 570 -20.32 23.08 1.33
CA GLU A 570 -20.73 24.43 1.76
C GLU A 570 -21.81 24.41 2.84
N GLU A 571 -22.81 23.53 2.75
CA GLU A 571 -23.83 23.40 3.78
C GLU A 571 -23.24 22.86 5.08
N TYR A 572 -22.31 21.90 5.00
CA TYR A 572 -21.59 21.40 6.17
C TYR A 572 -20.75 22.48 6.85
N ALA A 573 -20.02 23.29 6.07
CA ALA A 573 -19.25 24.43 6.59
C ALA A 573 -20.14 25.53 7.22
N LYS A 574 -21.35 25.73 6.69
CA LYS A 574 -22.33 26.68 7.27
C LYS A 574 -22.97 26.13 8.55
N LEU A 575 -23.22 24.83 8.62
CA LEU A 575 -23.76 24.17 9.81
C LEU A 575 -22.75 24.13 10.97
N LYS A 576 -21.46 23.92 10.70
CA LYS A 576 -20.39 24.00 11.72
C LYS A 576 -20.26 25.41 12.34
N LYS A 577 -20.60 26.46 11.58
CA LYS A 577 -20.56 27.86 12.04
C LYS A 577 -21.81 28.32 12.80
N ALA A 578 -22.92 27.59 12.77
CA ALA A 578 -24.18 28.02 13.38
C ALA A 578 -24.49 27.20 14.66
N SER A 579 -24.25 27.79 15.84
CA SER A 579 -24.68 27.20 17.11
C SER A 579 -26.21 27.33 17.27
N PRO A 580 -27.00 26.24 17.35
CA PRO A 580 -28.45 26.35 17.23
C PRO A 580 -29.15 26.51 18.60
N SER A 581 -29.98 27.55 18.71
CA SER A 581 -31.01 27.67 19.74
C SER A 581 -32.23 26.78 19.44
N SER A 582 -32.89 26.32 20.50
CA SER A 582 -33.71 25.11 20.57
C SER A 582 -35.10 25.14 19.89
N ASP A 583 -35.48 26.22 19.21
CA ASP A 583 -36.85 26.41 18.69
C ASP A 583 -36.93 26.79 17.18
N SER A 584 -35.81 26.75 16.46
CA SER A 584 -35.78 26.99 15.01
C SER A 584 -36.11 25.74 14.18
N ASP A 585 -36.56 25.92 12.93
CA ASP A 585 -36.80 24.82 11.97
C ASP A 585 -35.56 23.94 11.74
N ALA A 586 -34.36 24.50 11.94
CA ALA A 586 -33.08 23.77 11.94
C ALA A 586 -32.92 22.87 13.18
N GLY A 587 -33.34 23.34 14.37
CA GLY A 587 -33.37 22.53 15.59
C GLY A 587 -34.37 21.38 15.53
N LYS A 588 -35.47 21.55 14.79
CA LYS A 588 -36.42 20.45 14.51
C LYS A 588 -35.80 19.39 13.59
N LYS A 589 -35.09 19.79 12.53
CA LYS A 589 -34.40 18.87 11.62
C LYS A 589 -33.22 18.13 12.27
N ALA A 590 -32.48 18.79 13.17
CA ALA A 590 -31.43 18.12 13.96
C ALA A 590 -32.00 17.01 14.84
N ARG A 591 -33.12 17.26 15.54
CA ARG A 591 -33.82 16.22 16.32
C ARG A 591 -34.38 15.11 15.45
N GLU A 592 -34.82 15.42 14.23
CA GLU A 592 -35.33 14.43 13.28
C GLU A 592 -34.19 13.54 12.76
N TYR A 593 -33.00 14.10 12.55
CA TYR A 593 -31.78 13.37 12.19
C TYR A 593 -31.28 12.50 13.36
N ASP A 594 -31.22 13.03 14.58
CA ASP A 594 -30.83 12.27 15.77
C ASP A 594 -31.83 11.14 16.06
N ALA A 595 -33.12 11.37 15.84
CA ALA A 595 -34.15 10.34 15.95
C ALA A 595 -34.03 9.28 14.84
N LEU A 596 -33.57 9.65 13.65
CA LEU A 596 -33.34 8.72 12.53
C LEU A 596 -32.06 7.90 12.75
N LYS A 597 -30.99 8.52 13.27
CA LYS A 597 -29.74 7.86 13.67
C LYS A 597 -29.97 6.89 14.83
N ALA A 598 -30.71 7.29 15.85
CA ALA A 598 -31.09 6.40 16.94
C ALA A 598 -31.97 5.22 16.48
N LYS A 599 -32.85 5.43 15.49
CA LYS A 599 -33.60 4.34 14.85
C LYS A 599 -32.69 3.42 14.05
N PHE A 600 -31.72 3.95 13.31
CA PHE A 600 -30.75 3.18 12.56
C PHE A 600 -29.86 2.33 13.49
N ASP A 601 -29.36 2.91 14.58
CA ASP A 601 -28.57 2.21 15.59
C ASP A 601 -29.39 1.14 16.33
N SER A 602 -30.67 1.42 16.62
CA SER A 602 -31.60 0.44 17.17
C SER A 602 -31.86 -0.72 16.21
N GLN A 603 -32.01 -0.44 14.92
CA GLN A 603 -32.27 -1.45 13.89
C GLN A 603 -31.02 -2.30 13.61
N SER A 604 -29.83 -1.70 13.67
CA SER A 604 -28.54 -2.39 13.59
C SER A 604 -28.31 -3.31 14.79
N LYS A 605 -28.67 -2.86 16.00
CA LYS A 605 -28.64 -3.72 17.21
C LYS A 605 -29.66 -4.86 17.13
N GLU A 606 -30.85 -4.62 16.60
CA GLU A 606 -31.88 -5.66 16.44
C GLU A 606 -31.48 -6.68 15.35
N TYR A 607 -30.84 -6.22 14.27
CA TYR A 607 -30.25 -7.06 13.23
C TYR A 607 -29.13 -7.96 13.79
N ASN A 608 -28.22 -7.39 14.59
CA ASN A 608 -27.15 -8.14 15.25
C ASN A 608 -27.70 -9.16 16.25
N GLN A 609 -28.72 -8.80 17.02
CA GLN A 609 -29.39 -9.74 17.93
C GLN A 609 -30.13 -10.86 17.18
N LEU A 610 -30.73 -10.58 16.02
CA LEU A 610 -31.38 -11.61 15.20
C LEU A 610 -30.34 -12.54 14.55
N ALA A 611 -29.21 -12.01 14.09
CA ALA A 611 -28.09 -12.76 13.56
C ALA A 611 -27.48 -13.70 14.62
N ASP A 612 -27.28 -13.22 15.84
CA ASP A 612 -26.79 -14.04 16.96
C ASP A 612 -27.76 -15.14 17.37
N LYS A 613 -29.07 -14.85 17.32
CA LYS A 613 -30.13 -15.83 17.63
C LYS A 613 -30.28 -16.88 16.53
N TYR A 614 -30.08 -16.50 15.27
CA TYR A 614 -30.03 -17.41 14.13
C TYR A 614 -28.80 -18.34 14.21
N ASN A 615 -27.61 -17.78 14.51
CA ASN A 615 -26.37 -18.53 14.70
C ASN A 615 -26.45 -19.56 15.84
N LYS A 616 -27.16 -19.26 16.93
CA LYS A 616 -27.43 -20.20 18.03
C LYS A 616 -28.36 -21.36 17.67
N VAL A 617 -29.20 -21.22 16.65
CA VAL A 617 -30.20 -22.22 16.25
C VAL A 617 -29.71 -23.10 15.09
N THR A 618 -28.90 -22.56 14.18
CA THR A 618 -28.46 -23.27 12.95
C THR A 618 -27.04 -23.85 13.02
N GLY A 619 -26.24 -23.50 14.04
CA GLY A 619 -24.93 -24.12 14.27
C GLY A 619 -23.88 -23.89 13.18
N GLY A 620 -24.12 -22.94 12.25
CA GLY A 620 -23.19 -22.57 11.19
C GLY A 620 -22.91 -21.07 11.19
N LYS A 621 -21.64 -20.69 10.97
CA LYS A 621 -21.19 -19.30 10.79
C LYS A 621 -21.73 -18.77 9.45
N ALA A 622 -22.57 -17.72 9.48
CA ALA A 622 -23.00 -17.02 8.27
C ALA A 622 -21.90 -16.10 7.72
N ASP A 623 -21.76 -16.09 6.39
CA ASP A 623 -20.87 -15.21 5.63
C ASP A 623 -21.57 -13.84 5.45
N LYS A 624 -21.00 -12.81 6.07
CA LYS A 624 -21.56 -11.44 6.12
C LYS A 624 -21.64 -10.74 4.77
N LYS A 625 -21.11 -11.35 3.68
CA LYS A 625 -21.14 -10.77 2.34
C LYS A 625 -22.34 -11.19 1.48
N LYS A 626 -23.20 -12.13 1.91
CA LYS A 626 -24.17 -12.73 0.97
C LYS A 626 -25.65 -12.80 1.37
N ASP A 627 -26.05 -12.34 2.55
CA ASP A 627 -27.46 -12.24 2.95
C ASP A 627 -27.90 -10.79 3.23
#